data_AF-A0A8E2EXR6-F1
#
_entry.id   AF-A0A8E2EXR6-F1
#
_cell.length_a   1.000
_cell.length_b   1.000
_cell.length_c   1.000
_cell.angle_alpha   90.00
_cell.angle_beta   90.00
_cell.angle_gamma   90.00
#
_symmetry.space_group_name_H-M   'P 1'
#
loop_
_entity.id
_entity.type
_entity.pdbx_description
1 polymer ?
#
loop_
_entity_poly.entity_id
_entity_poly.type
_entity_poly.pdbx_seq_one_letter_code
_entity_poly.pdbx_strand_id
1 'polypeptide(L)'
;MDETVGIERDAPQALPVQLLSTAQDESPDVCVICLCPVSERAVAVPCNHCTFDFICLVSWLQERSVCPLCNTEVTTVQYDWRSPTDFKTYAVQSTQPPPKSTESSASQVSRTFSPFPRRPSRPRYNRARPLSPPSPDTALLQRRHIYQRSLYSLHVGSNRVSRYKNLTPALFASSPDLQSRARAWIRRELRVFTFLNPDADSSSSSNPASSSSS
;
A
#
# COMPACT_ATOMS: atom_id res chain seq x y z
N MET A 1 9.86 71.80 39.56
CA MET A 1 8.87 71.61 38.50
C MET A 1 9.48 70.62 37.53
N ASP A 2 9.15 69.35 37.69
CA ASP A 2 9.04 68.41 36.59
C ASP A 2 8.19 67.24 37.09
N GLU A 3 7.03 67.09 36.46
CA GLU A 3 6.08 65.99 36.62
C GLU A 3 6.68 64.71 36.03
N THR A 4 6.39 63.55 36.63
CA THR A 4 6.09 62.34 35.84
C THR A 4 5.44 61.25 36.70
N VAL A 5 4.10 61.23 36.62
CA VAL A 5 3.20 60.09 36.41
C VAL A 5 3.56 58.72 37.01
N GLY A 6 2.69 58.27 37.92
CA GLY A 6 2.70 56.92 38.50
C GLY A 6 2.23 55.83 37.54
N ILE A 7 2.65 54.60 37.86
CA ILE A 7 2.18 53.37 37.22
C ILE A 7 1.78 52.42 38.35
N GLU A 8 0.48 52.36 38.64
CA GLU A 8 -0.10 51.33 39.50
C GLU A 8 0.04 49.96 38.81
N ARG A 9 0.51 48.98 39.58
CA ARG A 9 0.68 47.60 39.14
C ARG A 9 -0.61 46.85 39.41
N ASP A 10 -1.47 46.76 38.40
CA ASP A 10 -2.68 45.95 38.49
C ASP A 10 -2.34 44.46 38.30
N ALA A 11 -2.88 43.62 39.18
CA ALA A 11 -2.62 42.19 39.22
C ALA A 11 -3.52 41.48 38.19
N PRO A 12 -3.02 40.50 37.41
CA PRO A 12 -3.86 39.79 36.46
C PRO A 12 -4.85 38.89 37.21
N GLN A 13 -6.12 39.28 37.21
CA GLN A 13 -7.21 38.45 37.68
C GLN A 13 -7.30 37.18 36.80
N ALA A 14 -7.13 36.03 37.42
CA ALA A 14 -7.25 34.73 36.78
C ALA A 14 -8.71 34.48 36.36
N LEU A 15 -8.94 34.53 35.05
CA LEU A 15 -10.21 34.11 34.44
C LEU A 15 -10.33 32.58 34.49
N PRO A 16 -11.55 32.02 34.67
CA PRO A 16 -11.75 30.60 34.82
C PRO A 16 -11.37 29.86 33.53
N VAL A 17 -10.40 28.94 33.64
CA VAL A 17 -10.02 28.00 32.59
C VAL A 17 -11.22 27.09 32.33
N GLN A 18 -11.99 27.43 31.31
CA GLN A 18 -13.03 26.55 30.78
C GLN A 18 -12.34 25.27 30.31
N LEU A 19 -12.77 24.14 30.89
CA LEU A 19 -12.44 22.79 30.47
C LEU A 19 -12.57 22.71 28.95
N LEU A 20 -11.44 22.60 28.25
CA LEU A 20 -11.44 22.14 26.86
C LEU A 20 -11.82 20.66 26.92
N SER A 21 -13.12 20.42 26.79
CA SER A 21 -13.68 19.12 26.42
C SER A 21 -12.83 18.53 25.30
N THR A 22 -12.49 17.25 25.44
CA THR A 22 -11.79 16.45 24.45
C THR A 22 -12.35 16.73 23.06
N ALA A 23 -11.65 17.57 22.29
CA ALA A 23 -11.84 17.67 20.87
C ALA A 23 -11.38 16.33 20.32
N GLN A 24 -12.36 15.46 20.10
CA GLN A 24 -12.19 14.25 19.33
C GLN A 24 -11.50 14.66 18.03
N ASP A 25 -10.45 13.94 17.68
CA ASP A 25 -9.71 14.08 16.43
C ASP A 25 -10.68 13.71 15.29
N GLU A 26 -11.60 14.62 14.95
CA GLU A 26 -12.55 14.49 13.85
C GLU A 26 -11.78 14.76 12.55
N SER A 27 -10.79 13.93 12.27
CA SER A 27 -10.23 13.85 10.93
C SER A 27 -11.38 13.47 10.00
N PRO A 28 -11.72 14.29 8.98
CA PRO A 28 -12.82 13.97 8.09
C PRO A 28 -12.55 12.61 7.46
N ASP A 29 -13.56 11.74 7.37
CA ASP A 29 -13.41 10.47 6.67
C ASP A 29 -12.95 10.73 5.23
N VAL A 30 -11.74 10.25 4.91
CA VAL A 30 -11.09 10.43 3.60
C VAL A 30 -11.33 9.17 2.76
N CYS A 31 -11.74 9.35 1.50
CA CYS A 31 -11.92 8.24 0.58
C CYS A 31 -10.57 7.58 0.26
N VAL A 32 -10.45 6.27 0.47
CA VAL A 32 -9.18 5.53 0.22
C VAL A 32 -8.84 5.37 -1.28
N ILE A 33 -9.76 5.72 -2.17
CA ILE A 33 -9.56 5.64 -3.63
C ILE A 33 -9.03 6.97 -4.18
N CYS A 34 -9.70 8.09 -3.91
CA CYS A 34 -9.32 9.41 -4.44
C CYS A 34 -8.50 10.26 -3.47
N LEU A 35 -8.41 9.85 -2.19
CA LEU A 35 -7.72 10.57 -1.11
C LEU A 35 -8.29 11.97 -0.80
N CYS A 36 -9.51 12.25 -1.26
CA CYS A 36 -10.28 13.45 -0.91
C CYS A 36 -11.27 13.17 0.23
N PRO A 37 -11.78 14.21 0.93
CA PRO A 37 -12.89 14.06 1.88
C PRO A 37 -14.08 13.35 1.23
N VAL A 38 -14.69 12.40 1.94
CA VAL A 38 -15.88 11.69 1.46
C VAL A 38 -17.05 12.67 1.38
N SER A 39 -17.55 12.92 0.17
CA SER A 39 -18.71 13.79 -0.05
C SER A 39 -20.02 13.02 0.10
N GLU A 40 -20.05 11.80 -0.42
CA GLU A 40 -21.19 10.89 -0.32
C GLU A 40 -20.69 9.50 0.09
N ARG A 41 -20.99 9.09 1.33
CA ARG A 41 -20.52 7.83 1.88
C ARG A 41 -21.17 6.63 1.18
N ALA A 42 -20.33 5.71 0.74
CA ALA A 42 -20.76 4.45 0.15
C ALA A 42 -20.28 3.24 0.96
N VAL A 43 -21.20 2.33 1.23
CA VAL A 43 -20.97 1.09 1.99
C VAL A 43 -21.01 -0.10 1.03
N ALA A 44 -19.93 -0.88 0.98
CA ALA A 44 -19.84 -2.10 0.18
C ALA A 44 -20.47 -3.28 0.92
N VAL A 45 -21.51 -3.91 0.36
CA VAL A 45 -22.17 -5.09 0.93
C VAL A 45 -21.63 -6.35 0.23
N PRO A 46 -21.25 -7.42 0.97
CA PRO A 46 -21.55 -7.70 2.38
C PRO A 46 -20.41 -7.43 3.37
N CYS A 47 -19.29 -6.83 2.95
CA CYS A 47 -18.14 -6.65 3.83
C CYS A 47 -18.20 -5.38 4.70
N ASN A 48 -19.19 -4.51 4.49
CA ASN A 48 -19.50 -3.29 5.24
C ASN A 48 -18.37 -2.25 5.30
N HIS A 49 -17.36 -2.34 4.42
CA HIS A 49 -16.36 -1.29 4.29
C HIS A 49 -17.01 -0.01 3.72
N CYS A 50 -16.78 1.12 4.39
CA CYS A 50 -17.49 2.39 4.14
C CYS A 50 -16.59 3.61 3.94
N THR A 51 -15.28 3.41 3.78
CA THR A 51 -14.26 4.47 3.65
C THR A 51 -14.10 4.92 2.19
N PHE A 52 -15.22 5.06 1.48
CA PHE A 52 -15.28 5.38 0.06
C PHE A 52 -16.29 6.48 -0.22
N ASP A 53 -15.97 7.30 -1.22
CA ASP A 53 -16.95 8.12 -1.91
C ASP A 53 -17.73 7.27 -2.92
N PHE A 54 -19.04 7.52 -3.07
CA PHE A 54 -19.94 6.75 -3.93
C PHE A 54 -19.47 6.64 -5.37
N ILE A 55 -19.08 7.76 -5.99
CA ILE A 55 -18.66 7.76 -7.39
C ILE A 55 -17.37 6.94 -7.56
N CYS A 56 -16.46 7.05 -6.59
CA CYS A 56 -15.19 6.31 -6.61
C CYS A 56 -15.42 4.80 -6.51
N LEU A 57 -16.28 4.36 -5.58
CA LEU A 57 -16.56 2.95 -5.40
C LEU A 57 -17.30 2.36 -6.60
N VAL A 58 -18.31 3.04 -7.14
CA VAL A 58 -19.05 2.55 -8.31
C VAL A 58 -18.14 2.44 -9.53
N SER A 59 -17.28 3.43 -9.77
CA SER A 59 -16.32 3.39 -10.89
C SER A 59 -15.39 2.18 -10.81
N TRP A 60 -14.89 1.87 -9.61
CA TRP A 60 -14.09 0.66 -9.38
C TRP A 60 -14.88 -0.62 -9.69
N LEU A 61 -16.13 -0.69 -9.24
CA LEU A 61 -16.97 -1.88 -9.35
C LEU A 61 -17.42 -2.19 -10.79
N GLN A 62 -17.36 -1.21 -11.70
CA GLN A 62 -17.58 -1.43 -13.13
C GLN A 62 -16.47 -2.30 -13.76
N GLU A 63 -15.23 -2.17 -13.27
CA GLU A 63 -14.11 -2.98 -13.75
C GLU A 63 -13.94 -4.28 -12.95
N ARG A 64 -14.12 -4.21 -11.63
CA ARG A 64 -13.96 -5.37 -10.74
C ARG A 64 -15.00 -5.34 -9.62
N SER A 65 -15.90 -6.33 -9.61
CA SER A 65 -16.98 -6.48 -8.62
C SER A 65 -16.51 -6.91 -7.22
N VAL A 66 -15.27 -6.58 -6.83
CA VAL A 66 -14.67 -6.91 -5.53
C VAL A 66 -14.32 -5.66 -4.75
N CYS A 67 -14.40 -5.70 -3.43
CA CYS A 67 -14.08 -4.58 -2.56
C CYS A 67 -12.57 -4.23 -2.63
N PRO A 68 -12.19 -2.95 -2.80
CA PRO A 68 -10.78 -2.52 -2.84
C PRO A 68 -9.96 -2.87 -1.59
N LEU A 69 -10.61 -3.01 -0.43
CA LEU A 69 -9.94 -3.22 0.85
C LEU A 69 -9.75 -4.69 1.21
N CYS A 70 -10.73 -5.54 0.93
CA CYS A 70 -10.74 -6.94 1.38
C CYS A 70 -10.92 -7.97 0.26
N ASN A 71 -11.11 -7.52 -0.98
CA ASN A 71 -11.27 -8.36 -2.16
C ASN A 71 -12.50 -9.30 -2.11
N THR A 72 -13.47 -9.02 -1.24
CA THR A 72 -14.76 -9.72 -1.16
C THR A 72 -15.66 -9.25 -2.29
N GLU A 73 -16.38 -10.17 -2.94
CA GLU A 73 -17.37 -9.84 -3.96
C GLU A 73 -18.44 -8.90 -3.40
N VAL A 74 -18.66 -7.77 -4.07
CA VAL A 74 -19.63 -6.75 -3.69
C VAL A 74 -20.88 -6.96 -4.53
N THR A 75 -22.01 -7.19 -3.87
CA THR A 75 -23.30 -7.39 -4.53
C THR A 75 -24.08 -6.10 -4.68
N THR A 76 -24.02 -5.24 -3.66
CA THR A 76 -24.69 -3.95 -3.64
C THR A 76 -23.85 -2.89 -2.94
N VAL A 77 -24.11 -1.63 -3.30
CA VAL A 77 -23.56 -0.45 -2.65
C VAL A 77 -24.71 0.34 -2.04
N GLN A 78 -24.64 0.61 -0.74
CA GLN A 78 -25.61 1.45 -0.04
C GLN A 78 -25.04 2.87 0.13
N TYR A 79 -25.80 3.90 -0.26
CA TYR A 79 -25.37 5.30 -0.30
C TYR A 79 -26.54 6.26 -0.01
N ASP A 80 -26.29 7.57 0.08
CA ASP A 80 -27.31 8.60 0.40
C ASP A 80 -28.14 8.28 1.66
N TRP A 81 -27.45 8.01 2.78
CA TRP A 81 -28.09 7.67 4.05
C TRP A 81 -28.74 8.91 4.68
N ARG A 82 -30.07 8.93 4.76
CA ARG A 82 -30.86 9.97 5.44
C ARG A 82 -31.31 9.55 6.83
N SER A 83 -31.44 8.25 7.05
CA SER A 83 -31.83 7.60 8.29
C SER A 83 -31.24 6.18 8.32
N PRO A 84 -31.12 5.50 9.47
CA PRO A 84 -30.63 4.11 9.53
C PRO A 84 -31.38 3.12 8.64
N THR A 85 -32.61 3.45 8.24
CA THR A 85 -33.44 2.61 7.35
C THR A 85 -33.71 3.26 5.99
N ASP A 86 -33.26 4.49 5.76
CA ASP A 86 -33.48 5.24 4.52
C ASP A 86 -32.15 5.50 3.82
N PHE A 87 -31.88 4.72 2.79
CA PHE A 87 -30.68 4.78 1.97
C PHE A 87 -31.00 4.28 0.55
N LYS A 88 -30.21 4.75 -0.41
CA LYS A 88 -30.27 4.25 -1.78
C LYS A 88 -29.36 3.05 -1.95
N THR A 89 -29.75 2.15 -2.85
CA THR A 89 -28.97 0.96 -3.16
C THR A 89 -28.63 0.93 -4.65
N TYR A 90 -27.36 0.75 -4.97
CA TYR A 90 -26.86 0.50 -6.31
C TYR A 90 -26.51 -1.00 -6.44
N ALA A 91 -27.11 -1.67 -7.42
CA ALA A 91 -26.83 -3.08 -7.68
C ALA A 91 -25.59 -3.23 -8.57
N VAL A 92 -24.67 -4.11 -8.16
CA VAL A 92 -23.41 -4.35 -8.88
C VAL A 92 -23.57 -5.58 -9.77
N GLN A 93 -23.15 -5.46 -11.03
CA GLN A 93 -23.06 -6.61 -11.92
C GLN A 93 -21.75 -7.34 -11.64
N SER A 94 -21.82 -8.65 -11.37
CA SER A 94 -20.60 -9.44 -11.15
C SER A 94 -19.78 -9.49 -12.44
N THR A 95 -18.50 -9.11 -12.34
CA THR A 95 -17.52 -9.25 -13.43
C THR A 95 -16.87 -10.64 -13.44
N GLN A 96 -17.18 -11.50 -12.47
CA GLN A 96 -16.76 -12.89 -12.48
C GLN A 96 -17.56 -13.66 -13.55
N PRO A 97 -16.89 -14.53 -14.34
CA PRO A 97 -17.63 -15.47 -15.18
C PRO A 97 -18.50 -16.36 -14.28
N PRO A 98 -19.75 -16.67 -14.69
CA PRO A 98 -20.61 -17.55 -13.90
C PRO A 98 -19.86 -18.86 -13.63
N PRO A 99 -19.91 -19.39 -12.39
CA PRO A 99 -19.30 -20.67 -12.10
C PRO A 99 -19.97 -21.69 -13.02
N LYS A 100 -19.21 -22.27 -13.95
CA LYS A 100 -19.68 -23.41 -14.75
C LYS A 100 -20.13 -24.47 -13.75
N SER A 101 -21.43 -24.72 -13.71
CA SER A 101 -22.05 -25.80 -12.97
C SER A 101 -21.49 -27.12 -13.51
N THR A 102 -20.37 -27.58 -12.96
CA THR A 102 -20.00 -28.98 -13.02
C THR A 102 -21.01 -29.74 -12.16
N GLU A 103 -22.11 -30.12 -12.80
CA GLU A 103 -22.94 -31.25 -12.37
C GLU A 103 -21.99 -32.44 -12.18
N SER A 104 -21.60 -32.65 -10.92
CA SER A 104 -20.77 -33.77 -10.54
C SER A 104 -21.69 -34.98 -10.48
N SER A 105 -21.89 -35.64 -11.62
CA SER A 105 -22.39 -37.01 -11.62
C SER A 105 -21.45 -37.82 -10.74
N ALA A 106 -21.99 -38.26 -9.61
CA ALA A 106 -21.33 -39.14 -8.66
C ALA A 106 -21.04 -40.49 -9.34
N SER A 107 -19.91 -40.58 -10.05
CA SER A 107 -19.30 -41.85 -10.39
C SER A 107 -18.41 -42.24 -9.22
N GLN A 108 -18.91 -43.15 -8.40
CA GLN A 108 -18.16 -43.86 -7.38
C GLN A 108 -16.98 -44.59 -8.06
N VAL A 109 -15.82 -43.93 -8.11
CA VAL A 109 -14.56 -44.62 -8.36
C VAL A 109 -13.99 -44.98 -7.00
N SER A 110 -14.17 -46.25 -6.64
CA SER A 110 -13.50 -46.91 -5.53
C SER A 110 -12.01 -46.60 -5.58
N ARG A 111 -11.53 -45.76 -4.65
CA ARG A 111 -10.11 -45.47 -4.50
C ARG A 111 -9.46 -46.66 -3.82
N THR A 112 -8.99 -47.60 -4.63
CA THR A 112 -8.06 -48.64 -4.19
C THR A 112 -6.83 -47.92 -3.62
N PHE A 113 -6.55 -48.11 -2.34
CA PHE A 113 -5.34 -47.65 -1.69
C PHE A 113 -4.12 -48.24 -2.40
N SER A 114 -3.42 -47.41 -3.18
CA SER A 114 -2.08 -47.74 -3.67
C SER A 114 -1.05 -47.07 -2.75
N PRO A 115 -0.13 -47.81 -2.12
CA PRO A 115 0.89 -47.26 -1.23
C PRO A 115 1.99 -46.62 -2.08
N PHE A 116 1.86 -45.32 -2.36
CA PHE A 116 2.97 -44.56 -2.93
C PHE A 116 4.13 -44.50 -1.91
N PRO A 117 5.39 -44.74 -2.34
CA PRO A 117 6.52 -44.65 -1.44
C PRO A 117 6.67 -43.22 -0.95
N ARG A 118 6.90 -43.08 0.37
CA ARG A 118 7.18 -41.80 1.03
C ARG A 118 8.28 -41.09 0.23
N ARG A 119 7.96 -39.91 -0.32
CA ARG A 119 8.97 -39.02 -0.90
C ARG A 119 10.09 -38.84 0.15
N PRO A 120 11.37 -39.03 -0.20
CA PRO A 120 12.43 -38.72 0.72
C PRO A 120 12.32 -37.25 1.09
N SER A 121 12.23 -37.00 2.39
CA SER A 121 12.31 -35.67 2.98
C SER A 121 13.51 -34.97 2.35
N ARG A 122 13.25 -33.96 1.49
CA ARG A 122 14.33 -33.15 0.94
C ARG A 122 15.07 -32.59 2.14
N PRO A 123 16.37 -32.87 2.30
CA PRO A 123 17.10 -32.25 3.39
C PRO A 123 16.99 -30.75 3.20
N ARG A 124 16.62 -30.04 4.27
CA ARG A 124 16.72 -28.59 4.42
C ARG A 124 18.21 -28.17 4.36
N TYR A 125 18.88 -28.46 3.25
CA TYR A 125 20.00 -27.66 2.76
C TYR A 125 19.34 -26.42 2.13
N ASN A 126 19.62 -25.19 2.52
CA ASN A 126 20.65 -24.70 3.39
C ASN A 126 20.18 -23.35 3.91
N ARG A 127 20.74 -22.97 5.05
CA ARG A 127 20.74 -21.63 5.60
C ARG A 127 20.93 -20.60 4.50
N ALA A 128 20.26 -19.46 4.67
CA ALA A 128 20.65 -18.16 4.14
C ALA A 128 22.16 -18.11 3.88
N ARG A 129 22.56 -18.31 2.62
CA ARG A 129 23.84 -17.79 2.17
C ARG A 129 23.68 -16.29 2.32
N PRO A 130 24.53 -15.58 3.07
CA PRO A 130 24.65 -14.14 2.88
C PRO A 130 25.18 -14.00 1.46
N LEU A 131 24.28 -13.92 0.47
CA LEU A 131 24.66 -13.39 -0.82
C LEU A 131 25.15 -11.99 -0.49
N SER A 132 26.42 -11.72 -0.80
CA SER A 132 26.96 -10.37 -0.84
C SER A 132 25.91 -9.50 -1.52
N PRO A 133 25.60 -8.30 -0.99
CA PRO A 133 24.61 -7.45 -1.63
C PRO A 133 24.99 -7.32 -3.11
N PRO A 134 24.04 -7.58 -4.04
CA PRO A 134 24.33 -7.50 -5.46
C PRO A 134 24.95 -6.15 -5.77
N SER A 135 25.92 -6.13 -6.70
CA SER A 135 26.48 -4.88 -7.23
C SER A 135 25.31 -3.95 -7.60
N PRO A 136 25.42 -2.63 -7.33
CA PRO A 136 24.36 -1.68 -7.63
C PRO A 136 23.82 -1.84 -9.05
N ASP A 137 24.70 -2.10 -10.02
CA ASP A 137 24.31 -2.26 -11.44
C ASP A 137 23.47 -3.51 -11.67
N THR A 138 23.82 -4.64 -11.05
CA THR A 138 23.03 -5.88 -11.14
C THR A 138 21.64 -5.72 -10.50
N ALA A 139 21.55 -4.99 -9.40
CA ALA A 139 20.27 -4.67 -8.78
C ALA A 139 19.43 -3.76 -9.68
N LEU A 140 20.04 -2.78 -10.37
CA LEU A 140 19.34 -1.90 -11.31
C LEU A 140 18.80 -2.66 -12.53
N LEU A 141 19.58 -3.57 -13.12
CA LEU A 141 19.13 -4.41 -14.23
C LEU A 141 17.93 -5.28 -13.84
N GLN A 142 17.98 -5.87 -12.64
CA GLN A 142 16.86 -6.64 -12.11
C GLN A 142 15.61 -5.78 -11.92
N ARG A 143 15.75 -4.53 -11.44
CA ARG A 143 14.63 -3.60 -11.25
C ARG A 143 14.03 -3.13 -12.57
N ARG A 144 14.87 -2.83 -13.57
CA ARG A 144 14.42 -2.53 -14.95
C ARG A 144 13.52 -3.64 -15.48
N HIS A 145 13.93 -4.90 -15.31
CA HIS A 145 13.15 -6.05 -15.72
C HIS A 145 11.79 -6.15 -14.99
N ILE A 146 11.77 -5.92 -13.68
CA ILE A 146 10.54 -5.94 -12.87
C ILE A 146 9.55 -4.89 -13.37
N TYR A 147 10.00 -3.64 -13.58
CA TYR A 147 9.13 -2.54 -14.01
C TYR A 147 8.68 -2.70 -15.46
N GLN A 148 9.55 -3.12 -16.38
CA GLN A 148 9.18 -3.35 -17.79
C GLN A 148 8.11 -4.43 -17.95
N ARG A 149 8.12 -5.43 -17.07
CA ARG A 149 7.18 -6.56 -17.12
C ARG A 149 6.06 -6.47 -16.10
N SER A 150 5.96 -5.35 -15.36
CA SER A 150 4.97 -5.12 -14.30
C SER A 150 4.82 -6.32 -13.35
N LEU A 151 5.95 -6.92 -12.94
CA LEU A 151 5.93 -8.13 -12.12
C LEU A 151 5.45 -7.81 -10.69
N TYR A 152 4.52 -8.62 -10.19
CA TYR A 152 3.98 -8.48 -8.84
C TYR A 152 4.96 -8.98 -7.77
N SER A 153 4.98 -8.30 -6.62
CA SER A 153 5.65 -8.79 -5.43
C SER A 153 4.80 -9.85 -4.73
N LEU A 154 5.41 -10.97 -4.34
CA LEU A 154 4.75 -11.93 -3.45
C LEU A 154 4.59 -11.32 -2.05
N HIS A 155 3.42 -11.52 -1.44
CA HIS A 155 3.15 -11.09 -0.07
C HIS A 155 4.17 -11.71 0.91
N VAL A 156 4.73 -10.87 1.78
CA VAL A 156 5.63 -11.30 2.86
C VAL A 156 4.85 -11.22 4.18
N GLY A 157 4.51 -12.38 4.73
CA GLY A 157 3.84 -12.44 6.02
C GLY A 157 4.74 -12.03 7.19
N SER A 158 4.13 -11.46 8.23
CA SER A 158 4.78 -11.16 9.51
C SER A 158 5.07 -12.46 10.25
N ASN A 159 6.29 -12.99 10.11
CA ASN A 159 6.70 -14.20 10.81
C ASN A 159 8.06 -13.99 11.50
N ARG A 160 8.43 -14.90 12.41
CA ARG A 160 9.69 -14.80 13.18
C ARG A 160 10.94 -14.83 12.28
N VAL A 161 10.82 -15.37 11.07
CA VAL A 161 11.92 -15.54 10.11
C VAL A 161 12.11 -14.27 9.25
N SER A 162 11.03 -13.72 8.68
CA SER A 162 11.00 -12.50 7.88
C SER A 162 11.17 -11.25 8.73
N ARG A 163 10.70 -11.31 10.00
CA ARG A 163 10.58 -10.18 10.92
C ARG A 163 9.85 -8.98 10.31
N TYR A 164 9.08 -9.22 9.24
CA TYR A 164 8.32 -8.18 8.56
C TYR A 164 7.26 -7.64 9.51
N LYS A 165 7.08 -6.32 9.49
CA LYS A 165 6.05 -5.60 10.22
C LYS A 165 5.46 -4.56 9.29
N ASN A 166 4.18 -4.27 9.45
CA ASN A 166 3.53 -3.17 8.73
C ASN A 166 4.21 -1.85 9.13
N LEU A 167 4.57 -1.05 8.13
CA LEU A 167 5.17 0.27 8.32
C LEU A 167 4.04 1.28 8.52
N THR A 168 4.04 1.98 9.65
CA THR A 168 3.13 3.12 9.89
C THR A 168 3.87 4.44 9.71
N PRO A 169 3.17 5.54 9.35
CA PRO A 169 3.80 6.85 9.18
C PRO A 169 4.55 7.32 10.42
N ALA A 170 3.97 7.13 11.61
CA ALA A 170 4.60 7.50 12.88
C ALA A 170 5.89 6.69 13.16
N LEU A 171 5.90 5.40 12.84
CA LEU A 171 7.09 4.55 12.99
C LEU A 171 8.19 4.99 12.02
N PHE A 172 7.83 5.35 10.78
CA PHE A 172 8.77 5.84 9.80
C PHE A 172 9.36 7.21 10.19
N ALA A 173 8.52 8.14 10.67
CA ALA A 173 8.94 9.47 11.10
C ALA A 173 9.87 9.43 12.33
N SER A 174 9.65 8.50 13.25
CA SER A 174 10.47 8.36 14.46
C SER A 174 11.80 7.61 14.23
N SER A 175 11.94 6.84 13.15
CA SER A 175 13.11 5.99 12.90
C SER A 175 14.10 6.59 11.87
N PRO A 176 15.25 7.14 12.30
CA PRO A 176 16.26 7.65 11.37
C PRO A 176 16.93 6.54 10.53
N ASP A 177 17.01 5.31 11.05
CA ASP A 177 17.54 4.15 10.31
C ASP A 177 16.68 3.83 9.09
N LEU A 178 15.35 3.74 9.28
CA LEU A 178 14.42 3.47 8.18
C LEU A 178 14.45 4.59 7.15
N GLN A 179 14.55 5.84 7.57
CA GLN A 179 14.69 6.98 6.66
C GLN A 179 16.00 6.93 5.87
N SER A 180 17.12 6.58 6.50
CA SER A 180 18.42 6.41 5.82
C SER A 180 18.36 5.31 4.78
N ARG A 181 17.80 4.14 5.15
CA ARG A 181 17.61 3.01 4.25
C ARG A 181 16.67 3.35 3.09
N ALA A 182 15.58 4.05 3.36
CA ALA A 182 14.64 4.52 2.34
C ALA A 182 15.32 5.50 1.37
N ARG A 183 16.07 6.48 1.88
CA ARG A 183 16.85 7.41 1.03
C ARG A 183 17.85 6.68 0.14
N ALA A 184 18.60 5.73 0.70
CA ALA A 184 19.55 4.93 -0.07
C ALA A 184 18.85 4.10 -1.15
N TRP A 185 17.70 3.50 -0.82
CA TRP A 185 16.87 2.77 -1.76
C TRP A 185 16.34 3.66 -2.88
N ILE A 186 15.70 4.80 -2.56
CA ILE A 186 15.15 5.76 -3.54
C ILE A 186 16.26 6.22 -4.50
N ARG A 187 17.42 6.65 -3.98
CA ARG A 187 18.55 7.10 -4.83
C ARG A 187 19.00 6.01 -5.80
N ARG A 188 18.99 4.74 -5.39
CA ARG A 188 19.28 3.64 -6.30
C ARG A 188 18.15 3.48 -7.32
N GLU A 189 16.91 3.33 -6.88
CA GLU A 189 15.78 3.04 -7.77
C GLU A 189 15.55 4.13 -8.81
N LEU A 190 15.75 5.41 -8.46
CA LEU A 190 15.59 6.51 -9.41
C LEU A 190 16.60 6.45 -10.57
N ARG A 191 17.76 5.79 -10.40
CA ARG A 191 18.73 5.56 -11.49
C ARG A 191 18.21 4.60 -12.56
N VAL A 192 17.12 3.87 -12.30
CA VAL A 192 16.46 3.06 -13.33
C VAL A 192 15.97 3.96 -14.47
N PHE A 193 15.53 5.18 -14.13
CA PHE A 193 15.07 6.19 -15.07
C PHE A 193 16.25 6.96 -15.65
N THR A 194 16.53 6.77 -16.94
CA THR A 194 17.67 7.40 -17.63
C THR A 194 17.60 8.93 -17.57
N PHE A 195 16.40 9.51 -17.66
CA PHE A 195 16.20 10.96 -17.59
C PHE A 195 16.53 11.59 -16.22
N LEU A 196 16.63 10.80 -15.14
CA LEU A 196 17.03 11.27 -13.81
C LEU A 196 18.52 11.04 -13.52
N ASN A 197 19.26 10.43 -14.45
CA ASN A 197 20.66 10.09 -14.26
C ASN A 197 21.46 10.28 -15.56
N PRO A 198 21.64 11.55 -16.01
CA PRO A 198 22.31 11.87 -17.28
C PRO A 198 23.79 11.45 -17.32
N ASP A 199 24.42 11.24 -16.16
CA ASP A 199 25.83 10.82 -16.04
C ASP A 199 26.07 9.35 -16.45
N ALA A 200 25.00 8.54 -16.60
CA ALA A 200 25.14 7.16 -17.05
C ALA A 200 25.51 7.07 -18.55
N ASP A 201 24.99 7.99 -19.36
CA ASP A 201 25.17 7.96 -20.82
C ASP A 201 26.55 8.48 -21.23
N SER A 202 27.15 9.39 -20.45
CA SER A 202 28.48 9.96 -20.71
C SER A 202 29.63 8.96 -20.47
N SER A 203 29.44 7.97 -19.60
CA SER A 203 30.46 6.94 -19.29
C SER A 203 30.63 5.85 -20.36
N SER A 204 29.72 5.77 -21.35
CA SER A 204 29.75 4.78 -22.43
C SER A 204 30.40 5.27 -23.73
N SER A 205 30.82 6.55 -23.77
CA SER A 205 31.29 7.21 -25.01
C SER A 205 32.81 7.38 -25.13
N SER A 206 33.63 6.92 -24.17
CA SER A 206 35.10 6.97 -24.30
C SER A 206 35.68 5.65 -24.85
N ASN A 207 35.42 5.38 -26.13
CA ASN A 207 36.30 4.51 -26.92
C ASN A 207 37.58 5.30 -27.25
N PRO A 208 38.80 4.77 -26.99
CA PRO A 208 40.01 5.38 -27.50
C PRO A 208 40.07 5.15 -29.01
N ALA A 209 39.84 6.22 -29.77
CA ALA A 209 40.18 6.26 -31.20
C ALA A 209 41.70 6.19 -31.35
N SER A 210 42.11 5.30 -32.25
CA SER A 210 43.46 5.06 -32.72
C SER A 210 44.24 6.34 -33.05
N SER A 211 45.52 6.39 -32.67
CA SER A 211 46.52 7.19 -33.38
C SER A 211 47.81 6.38 -33.58
N SER A 212 47.83 5.67 -34.70
CA SER A 212 49.04 5.34 -35.44
C SER A 212 49.66 6.64 -35.97
N SER A 213 50.93 6.90 -35.67
CA SER A 213 51.75 7.83 -36.47
C SER A 213 53.24 7.54 -36.26
N SER A 214 53.86 7.16 -37.38
CA SER A 214 55.25 7.17 -37.87
C SER A 214 56.41 7.48 -36.93
#